data_AF-A0A7S0Z3Z9-F1
#
_entry.id   AF-A0A7S0Z3Z9-F1
#
_cell.length_a   1.000
_cell.length_b   1.000
_cell.length_c   1.000
_cell.angle_alpha   90.00
_cell.angle_beta   90.00
_cell.angle_gamma   90.00
#
_symmetry.space_group_name_H-M   'P 1'
#
loop_
_entity.id
_entity.type
_entity.pdbx_description
1 polymer ?
#
loop_
_entity_poly.entity_id
_entity_poly.type
_entity_poly.pdbx_seq_one_letter_code
_entity_poly.pdbx_strand_id
1 'polypeptide(L)'
;MALYGDTSDKIDLGKILPSTYTICSLTRYATTNRRYMGRILIGGGKSTNWLHGHWATRRGVSHYDGWMTNIDSKGVVDDWLIMCGTNGASRQFVDGDDVATGRSSTQGDLSVGINYAPPGGCCGNEVSNWAVAEILTWSRVLSEDEMRSVTSYLRYDVLGFKRPGPLPSGIPHHNLAVWFPSKTADKDAWLSAVPGGRMLVGSTVGGDVNVRTDEPGQDGAVGAVRCLYGDHNAQFTFGDNVVPTTFTMCSLTRYTTTDGRYQKRILIGGPGNFLHGHWMGLRGVAYYDNWMTQYQRSEGDSKTDWLIMCGTNGAARQLVDGNEVANERATRGNGGKGLGVNYAPRYGQWSNERSHWAVAELLVWNSVLSYEEMMQVTRYLKYNVLGYVAPPPAPPPPPEAPPLSIPEGVPKDGLVAWFPSQP
;
A
#
# COMPACT_ATOMS: atom_id res chain seq x y z
N MET A 1 -21.83 6.39 -13.37
CA MET A 1 -22.18 6.92 -14.71
C MET A 1 -21.09 7.92 -15.10
N ALA A 2 -20.69 7.99 -16.36
CA ALA A 2 -19.65 8.92 -16.81
C ALA A 2 -20.07 9.60 -18.11
N LEU A 3 -19.69 10.87 -18.24
CA LEU A 3 -19.76 11.60 -19.50
C LEU A 3 -18.54 11.26 -20.33
N TYR A 4 -18.71 11.02 -21.62
CA TYR A 4 -17.60 10.65 -22.51
C TYR A 4 -17.76 11.31 -23.89
N GLY A 5 -16.65 11.41 -24.59
CA GLY A 5 -16.59 11.98 -25.93
C GLY A 5 -15.29 11.65 -26.65
N ASP A 6 -15.25 11.94 -27.94
CA ASP A 6 -14.04 11.85 -28.75
C ASP A 6 -13.32 13.21 -28.87
N THR A 7 -12.30 13.28 -29.73
CA THR A 7 -11.51 14.50 -29.97
C THR A 7 -12.30 15.72 -30.46
N SER A 8 -13.53 15.54 -30.93
CA SER A 8 -14.41 16.60 -31.42
C SER A 8 -15.39 17.10 -30.35
N ASP A 9 -15.70 16.27 -29.35
CA ASP A 9 -16.61 16.61 -28.26
C ASP A 9 -15.92 17.50 -27.22
N LYS A 10 -16.57 18.62 -26.89
CA LYS A 10 -16.03 19.71 -26.08
C LYS A 10 -17.06 20.21 -25.08
N ILE A 11 -16.60 20.54 -23.87
CA ILE A 11 -17.45 21.12 -22.82
C ILE A 11 -16.74 22.31 -22.20
N ASP A 12 -17.45 23.43 -22.07
CA ASP A 12 -17.02 24.56 -21.26
C ASP A 12 -17.73 24.49 -19.89
N LEU A 13 -16.96 24.32 -18.82
CA LEU A 13 -17.48 24.29 -17.46
C LEU A 13 -17.61 25.70 -16.87
N GLY A 14 -17.09 26.72 -17.56
CA GLY A 14 -17.05 28.08 -17.08
C GLY A 14 -16.01 28.29 -15.98
N LYS A 15 -16.15 29.40 -15.25
CA LYS A 15 -15.20 29.87 -14.23
C LYS A 15 -15.37 29.10 -12.90
N ILE A 16 -14.85 27.88 -12.85
CA ILE A 16 -14.99 26.98 -11.69
C ILE A 16 -13.79 27.02 -10.73
N LEU A 17 -12.71 27.72 -11.09
CA LEU A 17 -11.50 27.85 -10.26
C LEU A 17 -11.31 29.31 -9.82
N PRO A 18 -11.64 29.67 -8.57
CA PRO A 18 -11.40 31.01 -8.02
C PRO A 18 -9.90 31.29 -7.82
N SER A 19 -9.54 32.46 -7.27
CA SER A 19 -8.13 32.86 -7.03
C SER A 19 -7.33 31.87 -6.18
N THR A 20 -7.97 31.19 -5.24
CA THR A 20 -7.42 30.09 -4.46
C THR A 20 -8.36 28.92 -4.54
N TYR A 21 -7.87 27.74 -4.92
CA TYR A 21 -8.72 26.58 -5.11
C TYR A 21 -8.09 25.26 -4.71
N THR A 22 -8.97 24.28 -4.55
CA THR A 22 -8.65 22.86 -4.70
C THR A 22 -9.57 22.31 -5.77
N ILE A 23 -9.06 21.42 -6.61
CA ILE A 23 -9.83 20.64 -7.58
C ILE A 23 -9.53 19.16 -7.38
N CYS A 24 -10.57 18.34 -7.42
CA CYS A 24 -10.46 16.89 -7.55
C CYS A 24 -11.25 16.44 -8.78
N SER A 25 -10.74 15.45 -9.49
CA SER A 25 -11.39 14.92 -10.69
C SER A 25 -11.25 13.41 -10.80
N LEU A 26 -12.25 12.79 -11.42
CA LEU A 26 -12.25 11.39 -11.82
C LEU A 26 -12.38 11.32 -13.33
N THR A 27 -11.26 11.06 -14.01
CA THR A 27 -11.15 11.17 -15.49
C THR A 27 -10.32 10.04 -16.08
N ARG A 28 -10.52 9.68 -17.35
CA ARG A 28 -9.65 8.74 -18.08
C ARG A 28 -9.57 9.02 -19.57
N TYR A 29 -8.51 8.53 -20.21
CA TYR A 29 -8.53 8.35 -21.66
C TYR A 29 -9.53 7.24 -22.02
N ALA A 30 -10.48 7.53 -22.90
CA ALA A 30 -11.47 6.57 -23.39
C ALA A 30 -10.97 5.85 -24.66
N THR A 31 -9.68 5.52 -24.69
CA THR A 31 -8.99 4.93 -25.85
C THR A 31 -7.69 4.27 -25.40
N THR A 32 -7.20 3.29 -26.15
CA THR A 32 -5.85 2.73 -26.03
C THR A 32 -4.90 3.31 -27.08
N ASN A 33 -5.42 4.07 -28.06
CA ASN A 33 -4.61 4.67 -29.12
C ASN A 33 -4.01 6.00 -28.65
N ARG A 34 -2.69 5.98 -28.47
CA ARG A 34 -1.87 7.10 -27.97
C ARG A 34 -2.03 8.40 -28.77
N ARG A 35 -2.43 8.32 -30.05
CA ARG A 35 -2.70 9.50 -30.89
C ARG A 35 -3.83 10.37 -30.33
N TYR A 36 -4.75 9.79 -29.58
CA TYR A 36 -5.92 10.46 -29.00
C TYR A 36 -5.81 10.59 -27.48
N MET A 37 -4.58 10.72 -26.96
CA MET A 37 -4.27 10.89 -25.55
C MET A 37 -3.51 12.21 -25.31
N GLY A 38 -4.21 13.32 -25.52
CA GLY A 38 -3.73 14.69 -25.27
C GLY A 38 -4.03 15.15 -23.85
N ARG A 39 -4.63 16.33 -23.70
CA ARG A 39 -5.20 16.82 -22.44
C ARG A 39 -6.68 16.44 -22.35
N ILE A 40 -7.20 16.36 -21.12
CA ILE A 40 -8.64 16.24 -20.87
C ILE A 40 -9.16 17.54 -20.26
N LEU A 41 -8.63 17.95 -19.09
CA LEU A 41 -9.01 19.21 -18.45
C LEU A 41 -7.99 20.29 -18.77
N ILE A 42 -8.47 21.41 -19.34
CA ILE A 42 -7.65 22.54 -19.81
C ILE A 42 -8.20 23.83 -19.20
N GLY A 43 -7.30 24.68 -18.68
CA GLY A 43 -7.68 25.95 -18.07
C GLY A 43 -7.46 27.13 -19.01
N GLY A 44 -8.32 28.15 -18.91
CA GLY A 44 -8.19 29.43 -19.62
C GLY A 44 -8.36 30.63 -18.68
N GLY A 45 -7.72 31.75 -19.04
CA GLY A 45 -7.58 32.94 -18.19
C GLY A 45 -6.50 33.91 -18.70
N LYS A 46 -5.67 34.46 -17.82
CA LYS A 46 -4.57 35.39 -18.20
C LYS A 46 -3.42 34.65 -18.90
N SER A 47 -3.55 34.32 -20.19
CA SER A 47 -2.53 33.59 -20.98
C SER A 47 -1.96 32.37 -20.23
N THR A 48 -2.82 31.40 -19.99
CA THR A 48 -2.62 30.32 -19.03
C THR A 48 -2.26 29.00 -19.72
N ASN A 49 -1.15 28.38 -19.29
CA ASN A 49 -0.91 26.96 -19.53
C ASN A 49 -1.30 26.16 -18.28
N TRP A 50 -2.54 25.68 -18.27
CA TRP A 50 -3.09 24.87 -17.18
C TRP A 50 -3.60 23.52 -17.70
N LEU A 51 -3.22 22.44 -17.02
CA LEU A 51 -3.79 21.11 -17.21
C LEU A 51 -3.85 20.35 -15.89
N HIS A 52 -4.84 19.45 -15.80
CA HIS A 52 -5.03 18.58 -14.65
C HIS A 52 -5.37 17.17 -15.09
N GLY A 53 -4.56 16.20 -14.68
CA GLY A 53 -4.77 14.77 -14.88
C GLY A 53 -3.93 14.18 -16.01
N HIS A 54 -4.01 14.78 -17.19
CA HIS A 54 -3.68 14.08 -18.44
C HIS A 54 -2.92 14.98 -19.40
N TRP A 55 -1.80 14.47 -19.93
CA TRP A 55 -1.04 15.14 -20.99
C TRP A 55 -0.15 14.17 -21.76
N ALA A 56 -0.23 14.19 -23.10
CA ALA A 56 0.71 13.52 -24.01
C ALA A 56 0.98 12.04 -23.64
N THR A 57 -0.08 11.22 -23.61
CA THR A 57 -0.02 9.80 -23.22
C THR A 57 0.49 9.59 -21.79
N ARG A 58 0.22 10.54 -20.90
CA ARG A 58 0.52 10.41 -19.47
C ARG A 58 -0.75 10.65 -18.66
N ARG A 59 -0.84 9.89 -17.58
CA ARG A 59 -1.86 9.94 -16.54
C ARG A 59 -1.20 10.37 -15.23
N GLY A 60 -1.90 11.16 -14.42
CA GLY A 60 -1.43 11.60 -13.11
C GLY A 60 -0.44 12.76 -13.18
N VAL A 61 -0.62 13.69 -14.12
CA VAL A 61 0.23 14.86 -14.28
C VAL A 61 -0.57 16.16 -14.19
N SER A 62 0.02 17.21 -13.59
CA SER A 62 -0.60 18.55 -13.58
C SER A 62 0.41 19.67 -13.81
N HIS A 63 -0.07 20.70 -14.50
CA HIS A 63 0.70 21.91 -14.81
C HIS A 63 -0.15 23.13 -14.51
N TYR A 64 0.24 23.97 -13.54
CA TYR A 64 -0.47 25.21 -13.16
C TYR A 64 0.46 26.41 -13.37
N ASP A 65 0.77 26.73 -14.63
CA ASP A 65 1.88 27.60 -15.07
C ASP A 65 3.28 27.08 -14.67
N GLY A 66 3.33 25.76 -14.52
CA GLY A 66 4.50 25.01 -14.15
C GLY A 66 4.11 23.61 -13.73
N TRP A 67 4.99 22.64 -13.98
CA TRP A 67 4.79 21.26 -13.55
C TRP A 67 4.68 21.17 -12.03
N MET A 68 3.49 20.86 -11.55
CA MET A 68 3.20 20.66 -10.13
C MET A 68 3.51 19.23 -9.71
N THR A 69 3.56 18.31 -10.67
CA THR A 69 4.00 16.92 -10.54
C THR A 69 5.20 16.67 -11.46
N ASN A 70 5.92 15.56 -11.28
CA ASN A 70 6.80 15.06 -12.33
C ASN A 70 6.01 14.71 -13.60
N ILE A 71 6.71 14.60 -14.73
CA ILE A 71 6.12 14.27 -16.05
C ILE A 71 6.04 12.76 -16.33
N ASP A 72 6.36 11.93 -15.34
CA ASP A 72 6.25 10.47 -15.47
C ASP A 72 4.79 10.05 -15.32
N SER A 73 4.31 9.22 -16.25
CA SER A 73 2.96 8.65 -16.13
C SER A 73 2.84 7.78 -14.88
N LYS A 74 1.69 7.82 -14.23
CA LYS A 74 1.37 7.04 -13.03
C LYS A 74 0.26 6.03 -13.33
N GLY A 75 0.45 4.79 -12.87
CA GLY A 75 -0.51 3.70 -13.06
C GLY A 75 -0.68 3.28 -14.53
N VAL A 76 -1.79 2.58 -14.80
CA VAL A 76 -2.19 2.20 -16.16
C VAL A 76 -2.76 3.42 -16.88
N VAL A 77 -2.19 3.76 -18.04
CA VAL A 77 -2.39 5.07 -18.68
C VAL A 77 -3.85 5.38 -19.02
N ASP A 78 -4.62 4.40 -19.45
CA ASP A 78 -6.01 4.52 -19.90
C ASP A 78 -7.05 4.14 -18.83
N ASP A 79 -6.60 3.88 -17.60
CA ASP A 79 -7.49 3.61 -16.47
C ASP A 79 -7.98 4.89 -15.78
N TRP A 80 -9.05 4.79 -15.00
CA TRP A 80 -9.62 5.88 -14.20
C TRP A 80 -8.58 6.51 -13.30
N LEU A 81 -8.39 7.82 -13.44
CA LEU A 81 -7.51 8.65 -12.63
C LEU A 81 -8.32 9.42 -11.59
N ILE A 82 -8.01 9.20 -10.31
CA ILE A 82 -8.34 10.14 -9.25
C ILE A 82 -7.18 11.13 -9.17
N MET A 83 -7.44 12.39 -9.49
CA MET A 83 -6.45 13.45 -9.28
C MET A 83 -7.03 14.57 -8.42
N CYS A 84 -6.29 15.00 -7.41
CA CYS A 84 -6.59 16.19 -6.64
C CYS A 84 -5.39 17.15 -6.65
N GLY A 85 -5.67 18.45 -6.62
CA GLY A 85 -4.63 19.45 -6.68
C GLY A 85 -5.06 20.81 -6.18
N THR A 86 -4.12 21.56 -5.65
CA THR A 86 -4.34 22.92 -5.16
C THR A 86 -3.29 23.87 -5.73
N ASN A 87 -3.62 25.16 -5.82
CA ASN A 87 -2.67 26.19 -6.20
C ASN A 87 -1.90 26.72 -4.95
N GLY A 88 -2.56 26.90 -3.81
CA GLY A 88 -1.98 27.52 -2.61
C GLY A 88 -1.07 26.66 -1.73
N ALA A 89 -0.70 25.44 -2.14
CA ALA A 89 0.24 24.59 -1.42
C ALA A 89 0.89 23.55 -2.35
N SER A 90 1.99 22.94 -1.90
CA SER A 90 2.61 21.84 -2.64
C SER A 90 1.93 20.50 -2.33
N ARG A 91 0.74 20.30 -2.90
CA ARG A 91 -0.09 19.09 -2.70
C ARG A 91 -0.79 18.70 -3.99
N GLN A 92 -0.41 17.57 -4.55
CA GLN A 92 -0.97 17.01 -5.79
C GLN A 92 -1.14 15.52 -5.61
N PHE A 93 -2.38 15.07 -5.41
CA PHE A 93 -2.68 13.68 -5.13
C PHE A 93 -3.03 12.95 -6.42
N VAL A 94 -2.33 11.87 -6.71
CA VAL A 94 -2.62 10.95 -7.81
C VAL A 94 -2.94 9.60 -7.21
N ASP A 95 -4.18 9.16 -7.36
CA ASP A 95 -4.69 7.96 -6.68
C ASP A 95 -4.30 8.00 -5.18
N GLY A 96 -4.55 9.14 -4.52
CA GLY A 96 -4.28 9.37 -3.10
C GLY A 96 -2.82 9.42 -2.65
N ASP A 97 -1.85 9.24 -3.55
CA ASP A 97 -0.44 9.50 -3.30
C ASP A 97 -0.13 10.97 -3.56
N ASP A 98 0.41 11.70 -2.59
CA ASP A 98 0.93 13.05 -2.86
C ASP A 98 2.22 12.95 -3.68
N VAL A 99 2.17 13.50 -4.88
CA VAL A 99 3.23 13.49 -5.90
C VAL A 99 3.67 14.90 -6.28
N ALA A 100 3.38 15.89 -5.44
CA ALA A 100 3.82 17.26 -5.66
C ALA A 100 5.35 17.39 -5.73
N THR A 101 5.84 18.32 -6.54
CA THR A 101 7.29 18.57 -6.74
C THR A 101 7.91 19.53 -5.72
N GLY A 102 7.19 19.88 -4.64
CA GLY A 102 7.59 20.96 -3.72
C GLY A 102 7.19 22.37 -4.20
N ARG A 103 6.63 22.49 -5.41
CA ARG A 103 6.14 23.76 -5.98
C ARG A 103 4.72 24.10 -5.50
N SER A 104 4.44 25.39 -5.35
CA SER A 104 3.08 25.97 -5.25
C SER A 104 2.83 26.91 -6.45
N SER A 105 1.58 27.24 -6.74
CA SER A 105 1.19 28.12 -7.84
C SER A 105 0.22 29.20 -7.35
N THR A 106 0.37 30.42 -7.84
CA THR A 106 -0.59 31.50 -7.58
C THR A 106 -1.65 31.61 -8.67
N GLN A 107 -1.61 30.72 -9.66
CA GLN A 107 -2.56 30.73 -10.77
C GLN A 107 -3.94 30.34 -10.28
N GLY A 108 -4.92 31.21 -10.50
CA GLY A 108 -6.33 31.04 -10.15
C GLY A 108 -7.20 31.94 -11.04
N ASP A 109 -8.48 32.06 -10.72
CA ASP A 109 -9.46 32.78 -11.54
C ASP A 109 -9.61 32.21 -12.95
N LEU A 110 -9.62 30.88 -13.07
CA LEU A 110 -9.63 30.17 -14.34
C LEU A 110 -11.01 29.64 -14.72
N SER A 111 -11.29 29.69 -16.02
CA SER A 111 -12.29 28.81 -16.64
C SER A 111 -11.67 27.46 -16.95
N VAL A 112 -12.47 26.39 -16.91
CA VAL A 112 -12.00 25.03 -17.24
C VAL A 112 -12.86 24.44 -18.35
N GLY A 113 -12.22 23.86 -19.35
CA GLY A 113 -12.87 23.10 -20.41
C GLY A 113 -12.46 21.63 -20.38
N ILE A 114 -13.38 20.77 -20.81
CA ILE A 114 -13.09 19.38 -21.19
C ILE A 114 -12.82 19.36 -22.68
N ASN A 115 -11.63 18.90 -23.08
CA ASN A 115 -11.18 18.85 -24.47
C ASN A 115 -11.19 20.21 -25.21
N TYR A 116 -11.28 21.29 -24.45
CA TYR A 116 -11.52 22.65 -24.91
C TYR A 116 -10.62 23.58 -24.12
N ALA A 117 -9.88 24.45 -24.81
CA ALA A 117 -9.13 25.54 -24.18
C ALA A 117 -10.04 26.77 -24.07
N PRO A 118 -10.48 27.17 -22.87
CA PRO A 118 -11.27 28.39 -22.70
C PRO A 118 -10.46 29.64 -23.08
N PRO A 119 -11.10 30.80 -23.27
CA PRO A 119 -10.42 32.03 -23.66
C PRO A 119 -9.16 32.32 -22.82
N GLY A 120 -8.06 32.61 -23.51
CA GLY A 120 -6.75 32.83 -22.88
C GLY A 120 -6.05 31.58 -22.35
N GLY A 121 -6.60 30.38 -22.58
CA GLY A 121 -5.91 29.10 -22.42
C GLY A 121 -5.07 28.75 -23.66
N CYS A 122 -3.99 27.99 -23.48
CA CYS A 122 -3.20 27.45 -24.58
C CYS A 122 -3.70 26.07 -25.03
N CYS A 123 -3.04 25.54 -26.07
CA CYS A 123 -2.93 24.10 -26.26
C CYS A 123 -4.26 23.38 -26.63
N GLY A 124 -5.21 24.11 -27.22
CA GLY A 124 -6.53 23.59 -27.61
C GLY A 124 -6.53 22.52 -28.72
N ASN A 125 -5.38 22.20 -29.31
CA ASN A 125 -5.21 21.10 -30.25
C ASN A 125 -4.77 19.79 -29.58
N GLU A 126 -4.42 19.82 -28.28
CA GLU A 126 -4.05 18.63 -27.48
C GLU A 126 -5.32 17.93 -26.98
N VAL A 127 -6.10 17.37 -27.90
CA VAL A 127 -7.39 16.75 -27.62
C VAL A 127 -7.29 15.24 -27.37
N SER A 128 -8.28 14.67 -26.70
CA SER A 128 -8.34 13.27 -26.32
C SER A 128 -9.69 12.64 -26.67
N ASN A 129 -9.72 11.31 -26.75
CA ASN A 129 -10.95 10.58 -26.42
C ASN A 129 -11.01 10.48 -24.89
N TRP A 130 -12.08 10.96 -24.29
CA TRP A 130 -12.12 11.24 -22.86
C TRP A 130 -13.37 10.67 -22.20
N ALA A 131 -13.25 10.33 -20.92
CA ALA A 131 -14.39 10.17 -20.03
C ALA A 131 -14.13 10.91 -18.72
N VAL A 132 -15.17 11.54 -18.20
CA VAL A 132 -15.20 12.28 -16.93
C VAL A 132 -16.40 11.78 -16.12
N ALA A 133 -16.14 11.31 -14.90
CA ALA A 133 -17.19 10.88 -13.98
C ALA A 133 -17.57 12.01 -13.02
N GLU A 134 -16.59 12.66 -12.38
CA GLU A 134 -16.83 13.75 -11.43
C GLU A 134 -15.71 14.80 -11.49
N ILE A 135 -16.08 16.05 -11.21
CA ILE A 135 -15.18 17.18 -10.97
C ILE A 135 -15.71 17.93 -9.75
N LEU A 136 -14.88 18.11 -8.74
CA LEU A 136 -15.21 18.82 -7.51
C LEU A 136 -14.22 19.97 -7.33
N THR A 137 -14.72 21.17 -7.01
CA THR A 137 -13.88 22.34 -6.75
C THR A 137 -14.24 23.02 -5.43
N TRP A 138 -13.25 23.59 -4.79
CA TRP A 138 -13.38 24.35 -3.54
C TRP A 138 -12.68 25.69 -3.69
N SER A 139 -13.21 26.73 -3.05
CA SER A 139 -12.61 28.07 -3.01
C SER A 139 -11.53 28.24 -1.92
N ARG A 140 -10.87 27.14 -1.56
CA ARG A 140 -9.82 27.10 -0.53
C ARG A 140 -8.85 25.95 -0.78
N VAL A 141 -7.74 25.99 -0.07
CA VAL A 141 -6.79 24.88 0.00
C VAL A 141 -7.32 23.84 1.01
N LEU A 142 -7.67 22.65 0.54
CA LEU A 142 -8.01 21.52 1.42
C LEU A 142 -6.77 21.02 2.15
N SER A 143 -6.88 20.48 3.37
CA SER A 143 -5.81 19.75 4.09
C SER A 143 -5.46 18.44 3.38
N GLU A 144 -4.34 17.79 3.75
CA GLU A 144 -4.03 16.44 3.22
C GLU A 144 -5.11 15.43 3.60
N ASP A 145 -5.60 15.46 4.85
CA ASP A 145 -6.67 14.57 5.32
C ASP A 145 -7.97 14.80 4.55
N GLU A 146 -8.30 16.06 4.24
CA GLU A 146 -9.46 16.39 3.42
C GLU A 146 -9.30 15.87 1.99
N MET A 147 -8.13 16.03 1.37
CA MET A 147 -7.87 15.46 0.03
C MET A 147 -7.96 13.92 0.05
N ARG A 148 -7.40 13.27 1.08
CA ARG A 148 -7.48 11.81 1.28
C ARG A 148 -8.91 11.32 1.50
N SER A 149 -9.74 12.12 2.16
CA SER A 149 -11.16 11.84 2.31
C SER A 149 -11.88 11.88 0.95
N VAL A 150 -11.61 12.90 0.13
CA VAL A 150 -12.18 13.01 -1.23
C VAL A 150 -11.70 11.87 -2.14
N THR A 151 -10.41 11.52 -2.12
CA THR A 151 -9.93 10.39 -2.92
C THR A 151 -10.55 9.06 -2.47
N SER A 152 -10.79 8.89 -1.17
CA SER A 152 -11.50 7.72 -0.64
C SER A 152 -12.96 7.66 -1.11
N TYR A 153 -13.67 8.80 -1.12
CA TYR A 153 -15.02 8.90 -1.67
C TYR A 153 -15.05 8.50 -3.16
N LEU A 154 -14.19 9.11 -3.99
CA LEU A 154 -14.11 8.81 -5.43
C LEU A 154 -13.77 7.33 -5.68
N ARG A 155 -12.94 6.71 -4.84
CA ARG A 155 -12.61 5.29 -4.96
C ARG A 155 -13.77 4.39 -4.58
N TYR A 156 -14.29 4.54 -3.37
CA TYR A 156 -15.18 3.54 -2.81
C TYR A 156 -16.63 3.75 -3.23
N ASP A 157 -17.07 5.00 -3.29
CA ASP A 157 -18.48 5.30 -3.57
C ASP A 157 -18.73 5.52 -5.06
N VAL A 158 -17.76 6.10 -5.79
CA VAL A 158 -17.93 6.40 -7.21
C VAL A 158 -17.41 5.26 -8.11
N LEU A 159 -16.18 4.77 -7.87
CA LEU A 159 -15.64 3.61 -8.61
C LEU A 159 -16.15 2.25 -8.09
N GLY A 160 -16.86 2.23 -6.95
CA GLY A 160 -17.51 1.02 -6.43
C GLY A 160 -16.55 -0.01 -5.85
N PHE A 161 -15.32 0.40 -5.53
CA PHE A 161 -14.36 -0.48 -4.88
C PHE A 161 -14.85 -0.91 -3.49
N LYS A 162 -14.51 -2.14 -3.07
CA LYS A 162 -14.92 -2.65 -1.76
C LYS A 162 -14.22 -1.85 -0.65
N ARG A 163 -15.01 -1.22 0.22
CA ARG A 163 -14.49 -0.56 1.42
C ARG A 163 -13.83 -1.61 2.32
N PRO A 164 -12.55 -1.45 2.67
CA PRO A 164 -12.03 -2.15 3.81
C PRO A 164 -12.74 -1.64 5.05
N GLY A 165 -12.98 -2.54 6.02
CA GLY A 165 -13.50 -2.11 7.32
C GLY A 165 -12.54 -1.16 8.03
N PRO A 166 -12.84 -0.77 9.29
CA PRO A 166 -11.86 -0.04 10.10
C PRO A 166 -10.54 -0.82 10.19
N LEU A 167 -9.44 -0.11 10.42
CA LEU A 167 -8.17 -0.75 10.75
C LEU A 167 -8.36 -1.75 11.91
N PRO A 168 -7.69 -2.90 11.88
CA PRO A 168 -7.76 -3.85 12.99
C PRO A 168 -7.23 -3.20 14.27
N SER A 169 -7.94 -3.32 15.38
CA SER A 169 -7.53 -2.73 16.67
C SER A 169 -6.29 -3.39 17.30
N GLY A 170 -5.93 -4.59 16.84
CA GLY A 170 -4.83 -5.41 17.37
C GLY A 170 -3.50 -5.25 16.66
N ILE A 171 -3.31 -4.19 15.86
CA ILE A 171 -2.06 -3.93 15.15
C ILE A 171 -1.57 -2.49 15.41
N PRO A 172 -0.26 -2.22 15.28
CA PRO A 172 0.26 -0.85 15.32
C PRO A 172 -0.24 -0.05 14.12
N HIS A 173 -0.85 1.12 14.37
CA HIS A 173 -1.35 2.00 13.30
C HIS A 173 -0.32 3.04 12.85
N HIS A 174 0.63 3.39 13.71
CA HIS A 174 1.65 4.37 13.37
C HIS A 174 2.54 3.84 12.24
N ASN A 175 2.85 4.69 11.27
CA ASN A 175 3.70 4.36 10.11
C ASN A 175 3.24 3.15 9.28
N LEU A 176 2.00 2.67 9.43
CA LEU A 176 1.43 1.65 8.55
C LEU A 176 1.32 2.24 7.14
N ALA A 177 2.03 1.65 6.18
CA ALA A 177 2.14 2.15 4.82
C ALA A 177 1.29 1.36 3.82
N VAL A 178 1.11 0.06 4.08
CA VAL A 178 0.40 -0.86 3.18
C VAL A 178 -0.42 -1.84 3.99
N TRP A 179 -1.65 -2.10 3.55
CA TRP A 179 -2.50 -3.16 4.09
C TRP A 179 -3.39 -3.71 2.99
N PHE A 180 -3.16 -4.94 2.54
CA PHE A 180 -4.05 -5.66 1.63
C PHE A 180 -4.80 -6.74 2.43
N PRO A 181 -6.03 -6.46 2.91
CA PRO A 181 -6.74 -7.38 3.79
C PRO A 181 -7.37 -8.53 3.04
N SER A 182 -7.32 -9.72 3.65
CA SER A 182 -7.95 -10.96 3.17
C SER A 182 -9.40 -10.75 2.76
N LYS A 183 -10.16 -10.02 3.58
CA LYS A 183 -11.59 -9.72 3.36
C LYS A 183 -11.88 -9.07 2.00
N THR A 184 -10.93 -8.32 1.45
CA THR A 184 -11.10 -7.58 0.18
C THR A 184 -10.26 -8.12 -0.95
N ALA A 185 -9.62 -9.29 -0.77
CA ALA A 185 -8.80 -9.89 -1.81
C ALA A 185 -9.59 -10.03 -3.12
N ASP A 186 -8.97 -9.59 -4.21
CA ASP A 186 -9.54 -9.56 -5.54
C ASP A 186 -8.44 -9.66 -6.60
N LYS A 187 -8.67 -10.48 -7.63
CA LYS A 187 -7.64 -10.79 -8.64
C LYS A 187 -7.43 -9.63 -9.63
N ASP A 188 -8.46 -8.82 -9.83
CA ASP A 188 -8.46 -7.75 -10.82
C ASP A 188 -7.98 -6.45 -10.16
N ALA A 189 -8.41 -6.18 -8.93
CA ALA A 189 -7.98 -5.02 -8.16
C ALA A 189 -8.07 -5.24 -6.65
N TRP A 190 -6.99 -5.71 -6.03
CA TRP A 190 -6.87 -5.74 -4.57
C TRP A 190 -6.34 -4.39 -4.09
N LEU A 191 -7.04 -3.72 -3.19
CA LEU A 191 -6.66 -2.36 -2.79
C LEU A 191 -5.95 -2.33 -1.43
N SER A 192 -4.95 -1.46 -1.33
CA SER A 192 -4.43 -1.07 -0.02
C SER A 192 -5.51 -0.29 0.74
N ALA A 193 -5.69 -0.69 1.99
CA ALA A 193 -6.79 -0.34 2.87
C ALA A 193 -6.38 0.60 4.01
N VAL A 194 -5.15 1.13 3.99
CA VAL A 194 -4.67 2.06 5.00
C VAL A 194 -5.48 3.37 4.89
N PRO A 195 -6.23 3.77 5.95
CA PRO A 195 -6.97 5.03 5.96
C PRO A 195 -6.02 6.21 5.78
N GLY A 196 -6.29 7.04 4.79
CA GLY A 196 -5.40 8.14 4.42
C GLY A 196 -4.02 7.70 3.95
N GLY A 197 -3.77 6.41 3.76
CA GLY A 197 -2.51 5.90 3.22
C GLY A 197 -2.44 6.01 1.71
N ARG A 198 -1.37 5.43 1.16
CA ARG A 198 -1.15 5.34 -0.28
C ARG A 198 -2.18 4.40 -0.92
N MET A 199 -2.80 4.81 -2.03
CA MET A 199 -3.84 3.99 -2.68
C MET A 199 -3.24 2.99 -3.66
N LEU A 200 -2.41 2.09 -3.14
CA LEU A 200 -1.86 1.00 -3.92
C LEU A 200 -3.00 0.09 -4.43
N VAL A 201 -2.82 -0.40 -5.65
CA VAL A 201 -3.71 -1.37 -6.32
C VAL A 201 -2.83 -2.53 -6.76
N GLY A 202 -3.12 -3.70 -6.21
CA GLY A 202 -2.57 -4.94 -6.71
C GLY A 202 -3.43 -5.51 -7.83
N SER A 203 -2.80 -6.10 -8.83
CA SER A 203 -3.48 -6.66 -10.01
C SER A 203 -2.71 -7.83 -10.60
N THR A 204 -3.44 -8.63 -11.39
CA THR A 204 -2.87 -9.74 -12.15
C THR A 204 -1.99 -9.22 -13.29
N VAL A 205 -0.79 -9.77 -13.43
CA VAL A 205 0.18 -9.40 -14.49
C VAL A 205 0.55 -10.56 -15.41
N GLY A 206 0.06 -11.78 -15.13
CA GLY A 206 0.24 -12.93 -15.99
C GLY A 206 -0.41 -14.20 -15.43
N GLY A 207 -0.75 -15.14 -16.30
CA GLY A 207 -1.41 -16.40 -15.94
C GLY A 207 -2.79 -16.22 -15.29
N ASP A 208 -3.29 -17.30 -14.69
CA ASP A 208 -4.65 -17.36 -14.13
C ASP A 208 -4.61 -17.20 -12.60
N VAL A 209 -4.63 -15.94 -12.15
CA VAL A 209 -4.85 -15.63 -10.73
C VAL A 209 -6.34 -15.75 -10.42
N ASN A 210 -6.66 -16.42 -9.34
CA ASN A 210 -8.02 -16.68 -8.91
C ASN A 210 -8.23 -16.21 -7.46
N VAL A 211 -9.49 -16.05 -7.07
CA VAL A 211 -9.87 -15.68 -5.70
C VAL A 211 -10.88 -16.67 -5.17
N ARG A 212 -10.72 -17.08 -3.91
CA ARG A 212 -11.67 -17.96 -3.22
C ARG A 212 -11.71 -17.68 -1.74
N THR A 213 -12.56 -18.40 -1.03
CA THR A 213 -12.58 -18.46 0.43
C THR A 213 -12.37 -19.91 0.82
N ASP A 214 -11.23 -20.19 1.45
CA ASP A 214 -10.92 -21.52 1.99
C ASP A 214 -11.90 -21.84 3.13
N GLU A 215 -12.40 -23.07 3.16
CA GLU A 215 -13.35 -23.51 4.18
C GLU A 215 -12.66 -23.64 5.56
N PRO A 216 -13.39 -23.42 6.67
CA PRO A 216 -12.87 -23.62 8.02
C PRO A 216 -12.21 -24.99 8.22
N GLY A 217 -11.11 -25.03 8.97
CA GLY A 217 -10.42 -26.28 9.34
C GLY A 217 -9.46 -26.82 8.28
N GLN A 218 -9.19 -26.08 7.21
CA GLN A 218 -8.25 -26.46 6.15
C GLN A 218 -6.94 -25.67 6.26
N ASP A 219 -5.83 -26.29 5.84
CA ASP A 219 -4.56 -25.61 5.58
C ASP A 219 -4.03 -24.80 6.79
N GLY A 220 -4.23 -25.34 7.99
CA GLY A 220 -3.82 -24.70 9.24
C GLY A 220 -4.69 -23.50 9.68
N ALA A 221 -5.79 -23.21 8.99
CA ALA A 221 -6.79 -22.23 9.42
C ALA A 221 -7.94 -22.90 10.21
N VAL A 222 -8.44 -22.21 11.23
CA VAL A 222 -9.65 -22.62 11.97
C VAL A 222 -10.89 -21.96 11.37
N GLY A 223 -10.78 -20.69 10.97
CA GLY A 223 -11.83 -19.93 10.29
C GLY A 223 -11.71 -19.96 8.77
N ALA A 224 -12.70 -19.39 8.09
CA ALA A 224 -12.68 -19.23 6.65
C ALA A 224 -11.70 -18.13 6.23
N VAL A 225 -10.88 -18.38 5.21
CA VAL A 225 -9.82 -17.44 4.76
C VAL A 225 -10.04 -17.06 3.31
N ARG A 226 -10.36 -15.79 3.05
CA ARG A 226 -10.41 -15.29 1.67
C ARG A 226 -8.99 -15.01 1.16
N CYS A 227 -8.64 -15.55 0.01
CA CYS A 227 -7.29 -15.45 -0.53
C CYS A 227 -7.27 -15.36 -2.04
N LEU A 228 -6.19 -14.78 -2.56
CA LEU A 228 -5.76 -15.02 -3.93
C LEU A 228 -4.97 -16.31 -4.00
N TYR A 229 -5.09 -17.01 -5.12
CA TYR A 229 -4.31 -18.20 -5.39
C TYR A 229 -4.05 -18.36 -6.88
N GLY A 230 -3.05 -19.16 -7.20
CA GLY A 230 -2.74 -19.50 -8.58
C GLY A 230 -1.66 -20.56 -8.69
N ASP A 231 -1.45 -21.02 -9.91
CA ASP A 231 -0.38 -21.93 -10.24
C ASP A 231 0.97 -21.18 -10.41
N HIS A 232 2.00 -21.85 -10.92
CA HIS A 232 3.32 -21.24 -11.11
C HIS A 232 3.37 -20.28 -12.31
N ASN A 233 2.32 -20.20 -13.12
CA ASN A 233 2.20 -19.24 -14.22
C ASN A 233 1.45 -17.98 -13.79
N ALA A 234 0.53 -18.12 -12.83
CA ALA A 234 -0.21 -17.04 -12.20
C ALA A 234 0.73 -16.08 -11.45
N GLN A 235 0.67 -14.81 -11.81
CA GLN A 235 1.53 -13.72 -11.38
C GLN A 235 0.70 -12.51 -10.99
N PHE A 236 1.06 -11.91 -9.86
CA PHE A 236 0.36 -10.77 -9.29
C PHE A 236 1.37 -9.70 -8.87
N THR A 237 1.03 -8.43 -8.99
CA THR A 237 1.86 -7.33 -8.46
C THR A 237 1.07 -6.57 -7.41
N PHE A 238 1.74 -6.12 -6.34
CA PHE A 238 1.21 -5.15 -5.39
C PHE A 238 1.65 -3.71 -5.74
N GLY A 239 2.51 -3.56 -6.76
CA GLY A 239 3.04 -2.30 -7.25
C GLY A 239 4.55 -2.12 -7.03
N ASP A 240 5.06 -0.98 -7.49
CA ASP A 240 6.48 -0.68 -7.65
C ASP A 240 7.16 -0.06 -6.41
N ASN A 241 6.37 0.42 -5.45
CA ASN A 241 6.87 1.09 -4.25
C ASN A 241 6.09 0.60 -3.03
N VAL A 242 6.14 -0.71 -2.77
CA VAL A 242 5.33 -1.37 -1.73
C VAL A 242 6.12 -1.46 -0.42
N VAL A 243 7.41 -1.77 -0.51
CA VAL A 243 8.30 -1.98 0.64
C VAL A 243 9.19 -0.73 0.80
N PRO A 244 9.00 0.08 1.85
CA PRO A 244 9.83 1.25 2.10
C PRO A 244 11.31 0.91 2.35
N THR A 245 12.20 1.91 2.35
CA THR A 245 13.66 1.70 2.56
C THR A 245 13.97 1.09 3.92
N THR A 246 13.25 1.53 4.95
CA THR A 246 13.24 0.95 6.30
C THR A 246 11.85 0.43 6.54
N PHE A 247 11.70 -0.87 6.82
CA PHE A 247 10.38 -1.47 6.88
C PHE A 247 10.26 -2.58 7.91
N THR A 248 9.00 -2.87 8.22
CA THR A 248 8.55 -4.15 8.75
C THR A 248 7.44 -4.65 7.86
N MET A 249 7.46 -5.93 7.47
CA MET A 249 6.45 -6.54 6.63
C MET A 249 5.94 -7.79 7.30
N CYS A 250 4.63 -7.94 7.37
CA CYS A 250 3.96 -9.16 7.79
C CYS A 250 3.08 -9.69 6.67
N SER A 251 3.08 -11.00 6.47
CA SER A 251 2.33 -11.64 5.41
C SER A 251 1.67 -12.94 5.87
N LEU A 252 0.58 -13.29 5.20
CA LEU A 252 -0.12 -14.56 5.33
C LEU A 252 -0.14 -15.26 3.97
N THR A 253 0.74 -16.24 3.79
CA THR A 253 0.97 -16.90 2.48
C THR A 253 1.15 -18.41 2.65
N ARG A 254 1.00 -19.21 1.58
CA ARG A 254 1.30 -20.65 1.62
C ARG A 254 1.61 -21.23 0.24
N TYR A 255 2.35 -22.33 0.20
CA TYR A 255 2.35 -23.21 -0.97
C TYR A 255 1.01 -23.94 -1.08
N THR A 256 0.51 -24.12 -2.30
CA THR A 256 -0.76 -24.84 -2.56
C THR A 256 -0.54 -26.21 -3.20
N THR A 257 0.69 -26.72 -3.13
CA THR A 257 1.10 -28.01 -3.69
C THR A 257 2.12 -28.68 -2.82
N THR A 258 2.18 -30.01 -2.87
CA THR A 258 3.23 -30.83 -2.27
C THR A 258 4.38 -31.13 -3.25
N ASP A 259 4.23 -30.78 -4.53
CA ASP A 259 5.27 -30.95 -5.54
C ASP A 259 6.39 -29.90 -5.38
N GLY A 260 7.55 -30.33 -4.88
CA GLY A 260 8.71 -29.47 -4.64
C GLY A 260 9.26 -28.75 -5.88
N ARG A 261 8.89 -29.17 -7.11
CA ARG A 261 9.22 -28.43 -8.34
C ARG A 261 8.58 -27.04 -8.36
N TYR A 262 7.41 -26.90 -7.75
CA TYR A 262 6.61 -25.68 -7.68
C TYR A 262 6.50 -25.12 -6.26
N GLN A 263 7.50 -25.42 -5.41
CA GLN A 263 7.68 -24.79 -4.10
C GLN A 263 8.96 -23.96 -4.13
N LYS A 264 8.90 -22.76 -4.71
CA LYS A 264 10.04 -21.85 -4.86
C LYS A 264 9.76 -20.56 -4.09
N ARG A 265 9.74 -19.38 -4.73
CA ARG A 265 9.36 -18.12 -4.08
C ARG A 265 7.87 -17.85 -4.27
N ILE A 266 7.28 -17.18 -3.31
CA ILE A 266 5.92 -16.62 -3.45
C ILE A 266 6.06 -15.10 -3.56
N LEU A 267 6.39 -14.43 -2.46
CA LEU A 267 6.61 -12.99 -2.44
C LEU A 267 8.02 -12.66 -2.92
N ILE A 268 8.11 -11.94 -4.04
CA ILE A 268 9.35 -11.54 -4.70
C ILE A 268 9.35 -10.01 -4.82
N GLY A 269 10.47 -9.38 -4.48
CA GLY A 269 10.62 -7.93 -4.59
C GLY A 269 11.75 -7.52 -5.52
N GLY A 270 11.70 -6.26 -5.97
CA GLY A 270 12.77 -5.66 -6.76
C GLY A 270 12.82 -4.14 -6.62
N PRO A 271 13.95 -3.48 -6.94
CA PRO A 271 15.13 -4.03 -7.60
C PRO A 271 15.96 -4.95 -6.70
N GLY A 272 16.87 -5.74 -7.28
CA GLY A 272 17.74 -6.65 -6.54
C GLY A 272 17.09 -7.99 -6.19
N ASN A 273 17.62 -8.67 -5.17
CA ASN A 273 17.15 -9.98 -4.74
C ASN A 273 16.40 -9.85 -3.41
N PHE A 274 15.07 -9.96 -3.48
CA PHE A 274 14.20 -9.89 -2.33
C PHE A 274 13.22 -11.06 -2.33
N LEU A 275 13.11 -11.78 -1.21
CA LEU A 275 12.06 -12.76 -0.95
C LEU A 275 11.60 -12.69 0.51
N HIS A 276 10.35 -13.05 0.74
CA HIS A 276 9.76 -13.16 2.08
C HIS A 276 8.83 -14.37 2.17
N GLY A 277 8.99 -15.17 3.23
CA GLY A 277 8.16 -16.32 3.54
C GLY A 277 8.66 -17.65 2.97
N HIS A 278 9.01 -17.70 1.69
CA HIS A 278 9.11 -18.97 0.96
C HIS A 278 10.31 -19.04 0.02
N TRP A 279 11.10 -20.11 0.10
CA TRP A 279 12.20 -20.37 -0.82
C TRP A 279 12.58 -21.86 -0.89
N MET A 280 12.70 -22.41 -2.10
CA MET A 280 13.22 -23.77 -2.37
C MET A 280 12.61 -24.90 -1.51
N GLY A 281 11.29 -24.90 -1.32
CA GLY A 281 10.58 -25.92 -0.56
C GLY A 281 10.64 -25.71 0.94
N LEU A 282 11.07 -24.54 1.39
CA LEU A 282 11.09 -24.11 2.78
C LEU A 282 10.09 -22.98 2.98
N ARG A 283 9.41 -22.98 4.13
CA ARG A 283 8.65 -21.83 4.65
C ARG A 283 9.41 -21.19 5.81
N GLY A 284 9.11 -19.92 6.08
CA GLY A 284 9.78 -19.11 7.10
C GLY A 284 11.11 -18.50 6.65
N VAL A 285 11.36 -18.41 5.35
CA VAL A 285 12.65 -17.91 4.82
C VAL A 285 12.53 -16.48 4.32
N ALA A 286 13.46 -15.60 4.71
CA ALA A 286 13.56 -14.24 4.20
C ALA A 286 14.98 -13.86 3.75
N TYR A 287 15.04 -13.19 2.59
CA TYR A 287 16.26 -12.61 2.04
C TYR A 287 15.96 -11.20 1.52
N TYR A 288 16.58 -10.19 2.12
CA TYR A 288 16.39 -8.77 1.74
C TYR A 288 17.71 -8.20 1.22
N ASP A 289 18.23 -8.73 0.10
CA ASP A 289 19.64 -8.60 -0.33
C ASP A 289 20.67 -9.11 0.71
N ASN A 290 20.18 -9.79 1.76
CA ASN A 290 20.94 -10.41 2.83
C ASN A 290 20.05 -11.48 3.50
N TRP A 291 20.63 -12.58 3.97
CA TRP A 291 19.88 -13.67 4.61
C TRP A 291 19.43 -13.24 6.02
N MET A 292 18.16 -12.88 6.13
CA MET A 292 17.56 -12.40 7.38
C MET A 292 17.13 -13.54 8.30
N THR A 293 16.90 -14.72 7.75
CA THR A 293 16.64 -15.97 8.47
C THR A 293 17.66 -17.02 8.06
N GLN A 294 17.68 -18.14 8.78
CA GLN A 294 18.30 -19.37 8.27
C GLN A 294 17.55 -19.87 7.01
N TYR A 295 18.26 -20.58 6.13
CA TYR A 295 17.74 -21.10 4.86
C TYR A 295 17.99 -22.61 4.69
N GLN A 296 18.37 -23.29 5.77
CA GLN A 296 18.69 -24.73 5.76
C GLN A 296 17.57 -25.59 6.35
N ARG A 297 16.59 -24.98 7.02
CA ARG A 297 15.47 -25.66 7.68
C ARG A 297 14.19 -24.92 7.36
N SER A 298 13.11 -25.69 7.26
CA SER A 298 11.77 -25.15 7.12
C SER A 298 11.19 -24.95 8.51
N GLU A 299 10.47 -23.86 8.70
CA GLU A 299 9.70 -23.63 9.92
C GLU A 299 8.35 -24.36 9.86
N GLY A 300 7.86 -24.86 10.99
CA GLY A 300 6.60 -25.60 11.08
C GLY A 300 6.59 -26.97 10.40
N ASP A 301 5.55 -27.76 10.70
CA ASP A 301 5.45 -29.17 10.27
C ASP A 301 4.86 -29.33 8.86
N SER A 302 4.02 -28.39 8.42
CA SER A 302 3.35 -28.40 7.11
C SER A 302 3.84 -27.27 6.21
N LYS A 303 4.24 -27.62 4.99
CA LYS A 303 4.64 -26.63 3.96
C LYS A 303 3.44 -25.98 3.27
N THR A 304 2.27 -26.59 3.38
CA THR A 304 1.06 -26.17 2.69
C THR A 304 0.08 -25.44 3.60
N ASP A 305 0.32 -25.41 4.91
CA ASP A 305 -0.47 -24.62 5.84
C ASP A 305 -0.13 -23.13 5.71
N TRP A 306 -1.07 -22.27 6.10
CA TRP A 306 -0.85 -20.83 6.16
C TRP A 306 0.40 -20.50 7.00
N LEU A 307 1.27 -19.67 6.43
CA LEU A 307 2.44 -19.10 7.07
C LEU A 307 2.17 -17.67 7.47
N ILE A 308 2.24 -17.39 8.78
CA ILE A 308 2.41 -16.04 9.30
C ILE A 308 3.91 -15.76 9.36
N MET A 309 4.37 -14.79 8.58
CA MET A 309 5.74 -14.29 8.72
C MET A 309 5.73 -12.79 8.90
N CYS A 310 6.46 -12.31 9.91
CA CYS A 310 6.77 -10.90 10.12
C CYS A 310 8.29 -10.72 10.05
N GLY A 311 8.76 -9.67 9.38
CA GLY A 311 10.19 -9.44 9.22
C GLY A 311 10.54 -7.98 9.00
N THR A 312 11.66 -7.54 9.58
CA THR A 312 12.20 -6.18 9.38
C THR A 312 13.58 -6.22 8.76
N ASN A 313 13.98 -5.13 8.10
CA ASN A 313 15.33 -4.98 7.58
C ASN A 313 16.25 -4.14 8.46
N GLY A 314 15.78 -3.62 9.60
CA GLY A 314 16.53 -2.73 10.48
C GLY A 314 16.94 -3.35 11.83
N ALA A 315 16.69 -4.64 12.03
CA ALA A 315 17.08 -5.39 13.23
C ALA A 315 17.17 -6.90 12.90
N ALA A 316 17.91 -7.64 13.72
CA ALA A 316 17.84 -9.11 13.73
C ALA A 316 16.54 -9.55 14.41
N ARG A 317 15.42 -9.37 13.70
CA ARG A 317 14.07 -9.70 14.19
C ARG A 317 13.18 -10.22 13.05
N GLN A 318 12.91 -11.51 13.05
CA GLN A 318 12.04 -12.18 12.09
C GLN A 318 11.18 -13.18 12.86
N LEU A 319 9.86 -13.08 12.74
CA LEU A 319 8.92 -13.98 13.39
C LEU A 319 8.27 -14.89 12.35
N VAL A 320 8.21 -16.18 12.66
CA VAL A 320 7.45 -17.18 11.91
C VAL A 320 6.49 -17.87 12.87
N ASP A 321 5.19 -17.73 12.60
CA ASP A 321 4.11 -18.29 13.43
C ASP A 321 4.23 -17.94 14.94
N GLY A 322 4.88 -16.80 15.24
CA GLY A 322 5.14 -16.28 16.58
C GLY A 322 6.50 -16.64 17.18
N ASN A 323 7.31 -17.44 16.50
CA ASN A 323 8.66 -17.81 16.94
C ASN A 323 9.71 -16.92 16.30
N GLU A 324 10.72 -16.51 17.08
CA GLU A 324 11.86 -15.74 16.57
C GLU A 324 12.82 -16.65 15.79
N VAL A 325 13.07 -16.30 14.53
CA VAL A 325 13.88 -17.08 13.57
C VAL A 325 14.94 -16.23 12.86
N ALA A 326 15.20 -15.03 13.38
CA ALA A 326 16.20 -14.14 12.82
C ALA A 326 17.59 -14.80 12.78
N ASN A 327 18.32 -14.55 11.69
CA ASN A 327 19.75 -14.70 11.68
C ASN A 327 20.36 -13.56 12.51
N GLU A 328 20.85 -13.87 13.71
CA GLU A 328 21.41 -12.90 14.66
C GLU A 328 22.55 -12.03 14.08
N ARG A 329 23.24 -12.53 13.04
CA ARG A 329 24.32 -11.80 12.36
C ARG A 329 23.81 -10.80 11.32
N ALA A 330 22.55 -10.91 10.90
CA ALA A 330 21.95 -10.08 9.86
C ALA A 330 21.09 -8.97 10.49
N THR A 331 21.73 -7.84 10.78
CA THR A 331 21.05 -6.66 11.36
C THR A 331 20.55 -5.66 10.31
N ARG A 332 20.90 -5.89 9.03
CA ARG A 332 20.56 -5.00 7.91
C ARG A 332 20.19 -5.78 6.66
N GLY A 333 19.14 -5.31 5.99
CA GLY A 333 18.76 -5.69 4.63
C GLY A 333 18.25 -4.49 3.84
N ASN A 334 18.02 -4.66 2.56
CA ASN A 334 17.59 -3.58 1.68
C ASN A 334 16.06 -3.53 1.54
N GLY A 335 15.50 -2.34 1.77
CA GLY A 335 14.13 -2.00 1.40
C GLY A 335 14.04 -1.33 0.03
N GLY A 336 13.02 -0.48 -0.15
CA GLY A 336 12.81 0.31 -1.38
C GLY A 336 12.38 -0.55 -2.55
N LYS A 337 11.50 -1.53 -2.31
CA LYS A 337 11.12 -2.56 -3.28
C LYS A 337 9.69 -2.37 -3.78
N GLY A 338 9.47 -2.66 -5.06
CA GLY A 338 8.19 -3.19 -5.50
C GLY A 338 8.02 -4.63 -5.00
N LEU A 339 6.79 -5.10 -4.93
CA LEU A 339 6.47 -6.45 -4.44
C LEU A 339 5.48 -7.14 -5.36
N GLY A 340 5.69 -8.41 -5.65
CA GLY A 340 4.78 -9.24 -6.41
C GLY A 340 4.75 -10.69 -5.92
N VAL A 341 3.83 -11.46 -6.50
CA VAL A 341 3.70 -12.90 -6.33
C VAL A 341 4.11 -13.58 -7.62
N ASN A 342 5.08 -14.51 -7.58
CA ASN A 342 5.68 -15.15 -8.76
C ASN A 342 6.26 -14.16 -9.81
N TYR A 343 6.38 -12.89 -9.44
CA TYR A 343 6.71 -11.78 -10.31
C TYR A 343 7.64 -10.84 -9.54
N ALA A 344 8.78 -10.48 -10.13
CA ALA A 344 9.72 -9.53 -9.54
C ALA A 344 9.55 -8.15 -10.22
N PRO A 345 8.98 -7.15 -9.54
CA PRO A 345 8.84 -5.79 -10.09
C PRO A 345 10.19 -5.09 -10.22
N ARG A 346 10.25 -4.00 -11.01
CA ARG A 346 11.41 -3.07 -11.09
C ARG A 346 12.79 -3.73 -11.26
N TYR A 347 12.92 -4.63 -12.23
CA TYR A 347 14.18 -5.36 -12.48
C TYR A 347 14.63 -6.23 -11.28
N GLY A 348 13.67 -6.71 -10.49
CA GLY A 348 13.93 -7.72 -9.47
C GLY A 348 14.45 -9.03 -10.08
N GLN A 349 15.27 -9.74 -9.31
CA GLN A 349 15.86 -11.00 -9.73
C GLN A 349 14.91 -12.18 -9.43
N TRP A 350 15.18 -13.33 -10.06
CA TRP A 350 14.55 -14.62 -9.73
C TRP A 350 13.05 -14.74 -10.03
N SER A 351 12.52 -13.98 -11.00
CA SER A 351 11.15 -14.14 -11.50
C SER A 351 10.83 -15.54 -12.06
N ASN A 352 11.83 -16.39 -12.30
CA ASN A 352 11.68 -17.77 -12.73
C ASN A 352 11.54 -18.77 -11.55
N GLU A 353 11.78 -18.35 -10.31
CA GLU A 353 11.60 -19.19 -9.11
C GLU A 353 10.14 -19.16 -8.63
N ARG A 354 9.22 -19.67 -9.45
CA ARG A 354 7.77 -19.56 -9.23
C ARG A 354 7.16 -20.76 -8.49
N SER A 355 6.07 -20.52 -7.77
CA SER A 355 5.39 -21.52 -6.95
C SER A 355 3.93 -21.68 -7.31
N HIS A 356 3.29 -22.79 -6.92
CA HIS A 356 1.84 -22.79 -6.70
C HIS A 356 1.58 -22.11 -5.35
N TRP A 357 0.72 -21.10 -5.32
CA TRP A 357 0.67 -20.16 -4.20
C TRP A 357 -0.75 -19.79 -3.79
N ALA A 358 -0.88 -19.36 -2.53
CA ALA A 358 -1.97 -18.52 -2.07
C ALA A 358 -1.45 -17.40 -1.16
N VAL A 359 -2.08 -16.23 -1.24
CA VAL A 359 -1.83 -15.04 -0.40
C VAL A 359 -3.15 -14.54 0.15
N ALA A 360 -3.25 -14.42 1.47
CA ALA A 360 -4.44 -13.96 2.16
C ALA A 360 -4.28 -12.53 2.68
N GLU A 361 -3.13 -12.15 3.22
CA GLU A 361 -2.98 -10.80 3.81
C GLU A 361 -1.53 -10.31 3.71
N LEU A 362 -1.38 -8.99 3.54
CA LEU A 362 -0.08 -8.31 3.51
C LEU A 362 -0.19 -6.99 4.27
N LEU A 363 0.72 -6.77 5.22
CA LEU A 363 0.88 -5.51 5.94
C LEU A 363 2.33 -5.03 5.87
N VAL A 364 2.54 -3.74 5.63
CA VAL A 364 3.90 -3.14 5.60
C VAL A 364 3.90 -1.82 6.35
N TRP A 365 4.88 -1.64 7.23
CA TRP A 365 5.16 -0.42 7.96
C TRP A 365 6.41 0.24 7.41
N ASN A 366 6.42 1.58 7.38
CA ASN A 366 7.60 2.40 7.10
C ASN A 366 8.44 2.63 8.36
N SER A 367 8.61 1.59 9.17
CA SER A 367 9.36 1.62 10.42
C SER A 367 9.82 0.22 10.83
N VAL A 368 10.80 0.16 11.72
CA VAL A 368 11.20 -1.07 12.42
C VAL A 368 10.25 -1.23 13.61
N LEU A 369 9.31 -2.17 13.53
CA LEU A 369 8.46 -2.52 14.66
C LEU A 369 9.27 -3.27 15.71
N SER A 370 8.96 -3.03 16.98
CA SER A 370 9.44 -3.81 18.13
C SER A 370 8.95 -5.26 18.07
N TYR A 371 9.54 -6.11 18.91
CA TYR A 371 9.12 -7.51 19.06
C TYR A 371 7.63 -7.60 19.45
N GLU A 372 7.21 -6.80 20.44
CA GLU A 372 5.82 -6.81 20.90
C GLU A 372 4.83 -6.35 19.82
N GLU A 373 5.21 -5.36 19.03
CA GLU A 373 4.39 -4.89 17.91
C GLU A 373 4.27 -5.96 16.80
N MET A 374 5.36 -6.66 16.45
CA MET A 374 5.27 -7.79 15.52
C MET A 374 4.45 -8.96 16.09
N MET A 375 4.52 -9.20 17.41
CA MET A 375 3.68 -10.18 18.09
C MET A 375 2.21 -9.79 18.09
N GLN A 376 1.88 -8.50 18.24
CA GLN A 376 0.51 -8.01 18.08
C GLN A 376 -0.03 -8.35 16.68
N VAL A 377 0.76 -8.05 15.63
CA VAL A 377 0.37 -8.38 14.24
C VAL A 377 0.24 -9.89 14.04
N THR A 378 1.16 -10.68 14.59
CA THR A 378 1.09 -12.15 14.52
C THR A 378 -0.17 -12.69 15.19
N ARG A 379 -0.54 -12.17 16.37
CA ARG A 379 -1.77 -12.53 17.08
C ARG A 379 -3.01 -12.12 16.28
N TYR A 380 -3.00 -10.94 15.66
CA TYR A 380 -4.08 -10.51 14.78
C TYR A 380 -4.26 -11.48 13.60
N LEU A 381 -3.19 -11.81 12.87
CA LEU A 381 -3.25 -12.76 11.75
C LEU A 381 -3.74 -14.15 12.22
N LYS A 382 -3.27 -14.61 13.38
CA LYS A 382 -3.67 -15.91 13.94
C LYS A 382 -5.13 -15.95 14.40
N TYR A 383 -5.56 -14.99 15.21
CA TYR A 383 -6.87 -15.06 15.86
C TYR A 383 -7.99 -14.43 15.00
N ASN A 384 -7.70 -13.33 14.31
CA ASN A 384 -8.71 -12.59 13.55
C ASN A 384 -8.80 -13.02 12.09
N VAL A 385 -7.68 -13.43 11.47
CA VAL A 385 -7.68 -13.85 10.05
C VAL A 385 -7.79 -15.37 9.92
N LEU A 386 -6.97 -16.13 10.64
CA LEU A 386 -7.04 -17.60 10.65
C LEU A 386 -8.11 -18.17 11.59
N GLY A 387 -8.79 -17.33 12.38
CA GLY A 387 -9.94 -17.72 13.19
C GLY A 387 -9.62 -18.57 14.43
N TYR A 388 -8.37 -18.61 14.89
CA TYR A 388 -8.05 -19.29 16.15
C TYR A 388 -8.73 -18.60 17.33
N VAL A 389 -9.09 -19.36 18.36
CA VAL A 389 -9.60 -18.80 19.60
C VAL A 389 -8.43 -18.26 20.42
N ALA A 390 -8.47 -16.97 20.74
CA ALA A 390 -7.47 -16.37 21.62
C ALA A 390 -7.55 -17.02 23.01
N PRO A 391 -6.42 -17.33 23.67
CA PRO A 391 -6.44 -17.75 25.06
C PRO A 391 -7.08 -16.66 25.93
N PRO A 392 -7.74 -17.03 27.05
CA PRO A 392 -8.30 -16.05 27.97
C PRO A 392 -7.24 -15.02 28.37
N PRO A 393 -7.59 -13.72 28.55
CA PRO A 393 -6.65 -12.75 29.07
C PRO A 393 -6.07 -13.25 30.39
N ALA A 394 -4.76 -13.09 30.57
CA ALA A 394 -4.11 -13.45 31.81
C ALA A 394 -4.80 -12.71 32.97
N PRO A 395 -4.90 -13.33 34.17
CA PRO A 395 -5.36 -12.62 35.36
C PRO A 395 -4.51 -11.36 35.53
N PRO A 396 -5.09 -10.25 36.03
CA PRO A 396 -4.31 -9.06 36.32
C PRO A 396 -3.13 -9.44 37.25
N PRO A 397 -1.95 -8.83 37.05
CA PRO A 397 -0.83 -9.06 37.94
C PRO A 397 -1.25 -8.77 39.39
N PRO A 398 -0.72 -9.51 40.37
CA PRO A 398 -0.95 -9.18 41.77
C PRO A 398 -0.58 -7.71 42.02
N PRO A 399 -1.30 -6.99 42.91
CA PRO A 399 -0.95 -5.62 43.25
C PRO A 399 0.52 -5.53 43.62
N GLU A 400 1.19 -4.50 43.11
CA GLU A 400 2.60 -4.22 43.38
C GLU A 400 2.81 -4.16 44.90
N ALA A 401 3.80 -4.91 45.41
CA ALA A 401 4.12 -4.87 46.83
C ALA A 401 4.46 -3.43 47.23
N PRO A 402 3.98 -2.94 48.39
CA PRO A 402 4.28 -1.58 48.82
C PRO A 402 5.81 -1.38 48.85
N PRO A 403 6.31 -0.20 48.44
CA PRO A 403 7.75 0.04 48.41
C PRO A 403 8.33 -0.14 49.81
N LEU A 404 9.38 -0.96 49.91
CA LEU A 404 10.11 -1.20 51.15
C LEU A 404 10.65 0.12 51.72
N SER A 405 10.13 0.53 52.87
CA SER A 405 10.65 1.68 53.61
C SER A 405 11.89 1.30 54.40
N ILE A 406 12.95 2.12 54.32
CA ILE A 406 14.15 1.96 55.17
C ILE A 406 13.72 1.96 56.65
N PRO A 407 14.09 0.95 57.46
CA PRO A 407 13.69 0.84 58.86
C PRO A 407 14.04 2.07 59.69
N GLU A 408 13.19 2.41 60.66
CA GLU A 408 13.51 3.43 61.66
C GLU A 408 14.78 3.05 62.43
N GLY A 409 15.76 3.97 62.44
CA GLY A 409 17.06 3.79 63.09
C GLY A 409 18.24 3.66 62.12
N VAL A 410 18.02 3.50 60.81
CA VAL A 410 19.09 3.55 59.81
C VAL A 410 19.37 5.01 59.43
N PRO A 411 20.59 5.54 59.66
CA PRO A 411 20.97 6.87 59.19
C PRO A 411 20.88 6.95 57.66
N LYS A 412 20.14 7.93 57.15
CA LYS A 412 19.86 8.07 55.71
C LYS A 412 20.94 8.85 54.97
N ASP A 413 21.61 9.77 55.66
CA ASP A 413 22.70 10.56 55.08
C ASP A 413 23.93 9.69 54.83
N GLY A 414 24.35 9.64 53.56
CA GLY A 414 25.49 8.82 53.11
C GLY A 414 25.16 7.35 52.83
N LEU A 415 23.89 6.93 52.87
CA LEU A 415 23.49 5.56 52.54
C LEU A 415 23.48 5.36 51.00
N VAL A 416 24.37 4.50 50.50
CA VAL A 416 24.58 4.30 49.06
C VAL A 416 23.82 3.08 48.51
N ALA A 417 23.61 2.03 49.31
CA ALA A 417 22.83 0.85 48.93
C ALA A 417 22.29 0.10 50.16
N TRP A 418 21.10 -0.52 50.02
CA TRP A 418 20.47 -1.36 51.03
C TRP A 418 19.83 -2.58 50.37
N PHE A 419 20.19 -3.77 50.84
CA PHE A 419 19.65 -5.05 50.37
C PHE A 419 18.85 -5.69 51.52
N PRO A 420 17.53 -5.47 51.59
CA PRO A 420 16.69 -6.04 52.63
C PRO A 420 16.62 -7.56 52.54
N SER A 421 16.57 -8.25 53.68
CA SER A 421 16.48 -9.71 53.74
C SER A 421 15.06 -10.25 53.55
N GLN A 422 14.04 -9.39 53.43
CA GLN A 422 12.66 -9.75 53.09
C GLN A 422 12.01 -8.71 52.17
N PRO A 423 11.09 -9.14 51.29
CA PRO A 423 10.43 -8.30 50.28
C PRO A 423 9.42 -7.30 50.84
#